data_AF-A0A317CTZ3-F1
#
_entry.id   AF-A0A317CTZ3-F1
#
_cell.length_a   1.000
_cell.length_b   1.000
_cell.length_c   1.000
_cell.angle_alpha   90.00
_cell.angle_beta   90.00
_cell.angle_gamma   90.00
#
_symmetry.space_group_name_H-M   'P 1'
#
loop_
_entity.id
_entity.type
_entity.pdbx_description
1 polymer ?
#
loop_
_entity_poly.entity_id
_entity_poly.type
_entity_poly.pdbx_seq_one_letter_code
_entity_poly.pdbx_strand_id
1 'polypeptide(L)'
;MTAGGPTELELAGRVVELVRRLGGPAAQAEAVVTRADLALTRFANSAIHQNVAESTVGVRLRLHVDGRTAAGSGSVVTTDGLHALVARTLAAARLCPPD
;
A
#
# COMPACT_ATOMS: atom_id res chain seq x y z
N MET A 1 10.44 10.63 -21.96
CA MET A 1 9.05 11.04 -21.68
C MET A 1 8.28 9.81 -21.22
N THR A 2 8.42 9.44 -19.95
CA THR A 2 7.53 8.47 -19.29
C THR A 2 6.54 9.30 -18.49
N ALA A 3 5.25 9.17 -18.77
CA ALA A 3 4.23 9.63 -17.84
C ALA A 3 4.51 8.94 -16.50
N GLY A 4 4.93 9.70 -15.49
CA GLY A 4 5.18 9.16 -14.16
C GLY A 4 3.93 8.43 -13.71
N GLY A 5 4.09 7.18 -13.26
CA GLY A 5 3.02 6.48 -12.55
C GLY A 5 2.51 7.33 -11.38
N PRO A 6 1.34 7.01 -10.81
CA PRO A 6 0.76 7.82 -9.76
C PRO A 6 1.76 8.03 -8.62
N THR A 7 1.83 9.25 -8.12
CA THR A 7 2.71 9.62 -7.00
C THR A 7 2.27 8.90 -5.73
N GLU A 8 3.16 8.82 -4.75
CA GLU A 8 2.88 8.21 -3.45
C GLU A 8 1.70 8.90 -2.77
N LEU A 9 1.61 10.23 -2.90
CA LEU A 9 0.51 11.04 -2.37
C LEU A 9 -0.81 10.77 -3.08
N GLU A 10 -0.80 10.64 -4.41
CA GLU A 10 -2.01 10.28 -5.17
C GLU A 10 -2.51 8.88 -4.81
N LEU A 11 -1.59 7.92 -4.62
CA LEU A 11 -1.93 6.56 -4.16
C LEU A 11 -2.51 6.58 -2.75
N ALA A 12 -1.91 7.33 -1.82
CA ALA A 12 -2.42 7.50 -0.47
C ALA A 12 -3.84 8.10 -0.48
N GLY A 13 -4.06 9.15 -1.27
CA GLY A 13 -5.37 9.78 -1.44
C GLY A 13 -6.42 8.82 -1.99
N ARG A 14 -6.07 8.00 -3.00
CA ARG A 14 -6.97 6.96 -3.53
C ARG A 14 -7.34 5.92 -2.48
N VAL A 15 -6.40 5.50 -1.64
CA VAL A 15 -6.66 4.55 -0.55
C VAL A 15 -7.61 5.15 0.48
N VAL A 16 -7.38 6.39 0.92
CA VAL A 16 -8.26 7.10 1.87
C VAL A 16 -9.67 7.25 1.30
N GLU A 17 -9.81 7.65 0.03
CA GLU A 17 -11.11 7.79 -0.62
C GLU A 17 -11.83 6.43 -0.76
N LEU A 18 -11.10 5.36 -1.07
CA LEU A 18 -11.67 4.00 -1.09
C LEU A 18 -12.16 3.58 0.30
N VAL A 19 -11.42 3.88 1.38
CA VAL A 19 -11.87 3.59 2.75
C VAL A 19 -13.16 4.34 3.05
N ARG A 20 -13.23 5.64 2.72
CA ARG A 20 -14.45 6.44 2.90
C ARG A 20 -15.65 5.86 2.13
N ARG A 21 -15.44 5.45 0.88
CA ARG A 21 -16.49 4.88 0.01
C ARG A 21 -16.99 3.51 0.50
N LEU A 22 -16.10 2.65 0.98
CA LEU A 22 -16.43 1.26 1.33
C LEU A 22 -16.76 1.08 2.83
N GLY A 23 -16.16 1.88 3.70
CA GLY A 23 -16.34 1.85 5.16
C GLY A 23 -17.37 2.86 5.69
N GLY A 24 -17.82 3.80 4.85
CA GLY A 24 -18.80 4.82 5.23
C GLY A 24 -18.18 6.11 5.80
N PRO A 25 -19.00 7.13 6.07
CA PRO A 25 -18.54 8.48 6.41
C PRO A 25 -17.83 8.58 7.77
N ALA A 26 -18.05 7.62 8.68
CA ALA A 26 -17.40 7.59 9.98
C ALA A 26 -16.06 6.84 9.97
N ALA A 27 -15.72 6.15 8.87
CA ALA A 27 -14.46 5.42 8.77
C ALA A 27 -13.28 6.38 8.69
N GLN A 28 -12.27 6.13 9.52
CA GLN A 28 -11.02 6.87 9.54
C GLN A 28 -9.92 6.01 8.93
N ALA A 29 -8.99 6.64 8.20
CA ALA A 29 -7.91 5.94 7.51
C ALA A 29 -6.58 6.67 7.67
N GLU A 30 -5.53 5.89 7.84
CA GLU A 30 -4.14 6.29 7.66
C GLU A 30 -3.54 5.42 6.55
N ALA A 31 -3.02 6.04 5.50
CA ALA A 31 -2.35 5.36 4.40
C ALA A 31 -0.90 5.85 4.32
N VAL A 32 0.04 4.92 4.45
CA VAL A 32 1.47 5.17 4.24
C VAL A 32 1.87 4.49 2.94
N VAL A 33 2.35 5.27 1.98
CA VAL A 33 2.86 4.76 0.70
C VAL A 33 4.36 5.01 0.64
N THR A 34 5.12 3.97 0.31
CA THR A 34 6.58 4.03 0.22
C THR A 34 7.02 3.53 -1.13
N ARG A 35 7.80 4.34 -1.85
CA ARG A 35 8.58 3.89 -3.01
C ARG A 35 10.02 3.63 -2.57
N ALA A 36 10.58 2.53 -3.05
CA ALA A 36 11.98 2.21 -2.88
C ALA A 36 12.58 1.84 -4.23
N ASP A 37 13.67 2.52 -4.58
CA ASP A 37 14.50 2.21 -5.74
C ASP A 37 15.82 1.65 -5.21
N LEU A 38 16.06 0.36 -5.44
CA LEU A 38 17.21 -0.39 -4.95
C LEU A 38 18.05 -0.87 -6.13
N ALA A 39 19.37 -0.77 -6.00
CA ALA A 39 20.29 -1.32 -6.98
C ALA A 39 21.41 -2.10 -6.28
N LEU A 40 21.72 -3.28 -6.81
CA LEU A 40 22.74 -4.18 -6.28
C LEU A 40 23.63 -4.66 -7.43
N THR A 41 24.94 -4.43 -7.30
CA THR A 41 25.95 -5.09 -8.14
C THR A 41 26.81 -6.00 -7.28
N ARG A 42 26.89 -7.30 -7.62
CA ARG A 42 27.78 -8.26 -6.98
C ARG A 42 28.94 -8.59 -7.90
N PHE A 43 30.14 -8.45 -7.35
CA PHE A 43 31.38 -8.89 -7.98
C PHE A 43 31.86 -10.17 -7.33
N ALA A 44 32.39 -11.08 -8.13
CA ALA A 44 33.18 -12.23 -7.68
C ALA A 44 34.26 -12.48 -8.74
N ASN A 45 35.43 -12.94 -8.33
CA ASN A 45 36.55 -13.22 -9.24
C ASN A 45 36.85 -12.06 -10.23
N SER A 46 36.74 -10.82 -9.75
CA SER A 46 36.91 -9.60 -10.56
C SER A 46 35.93 -9.42 -11.73
N ALA A 47 34.78 -10.13 -11.73
CA ALA A 47 33.72 -10.03 -12.74
C ALA A 47 32.35 -9.73 -12.11
N ILE A 48 31.47 -9.05 -12.85
CA ILE A 48 30.07 -8.82 -12.44
C ILE A 48 29.32 -10.16 -12.52
N HIS A 49 28.90 -10.66 -11.37
CA HIS A 49 28.10 -11.88 -11.25
C HIS A 49 26.60 -11.58 -11.20
N GLN A 50 26.24 -10.38 -10.76
CA GLN A 50 24.86 -9.93 -10.70
C GLN A 50 24.82 -8.41 -10.77
N ASN A 51 23.89 -7.87 -11.56
CA ASN A 51 23.47 -6.48 -11.53
C ASN A 51 21.94 -6.46 -11.54
N VAL A 52 21.33 -5.92 -10.49
CA VAL A 52 19.87 -5.85 -10.33
C VAL A 52 19.52 -4.42 -9.96
N ALA A 53 18.46 -3.92 -10.59
CA ALA A 53 17.75 -2.73 -10.15
C ALA A 53 16.29 -3.12 -9.93
N GLU A 54 15.71 -2.64 -8.84
CA GLU A 54 14.33 -2.88 -8.46
C GLU A 54 13.68 -1.56 -8.05
N SER A 55 12.46 -1.33 -8.53
CA SER A 55 11.61 -0.21 -8.13
C SER A 55 10.30 -0.79 -7.59
N THR A 56 10.05 -0.60 -6.29
CA THR A 56 8.89 -1.17 -5.60
C THR A 56 8.07 -0.08 -4.93
N VAL A 57 6.74 -0.22 -4.99
CA VAL A 57 5.80 0.62 -4.24
C VAL A 57 5.02 -0.26 -3.26
N GLY A 58 5.04 0.12 -1.99
CA GLY A 58 4.29 -0.53 -0.92
C GLY A 58 3.24 0.41 -0.33
N VAL A 59 2.07 -0.11 -0.02
CA VAL A 59 1.00 0.57 0.70
C VAL A 59 0.78 -0.13 2.04
N ARG A 60 0.79 0.63 3.12
CA ARG A 60 0.33 0.22 4.44
C ARG A 60 -0.92 1.02 4.78
N LEU A 61 -1.99 0.33 5.11
CA LEU A 61 -3.28 0.90 5.49
C LEU A 61 -3.58 0.53 6.93
N ARG A 62 -3.91 1.52 7.74
CA ARG A 62 -4.60 1.35 9.02
C ARG A 62 -5.94 2.07 8.92
N LEU A 63 -7.01 1.43 9.38
CA LEU A 63 -8.33 2.06 9.42
C LEU A 63 -9.01 1.80 10.76
N HIS A 64 -9.91 2.70 11.11
CA HIS A 64 -10.79 2.59 12.26
C HIS A 64 -12.24 2.77 11.79
N VAL A 65 -13.09 1.80 12.12
CA VAL A 65 -14.52 1.79 11.74
C VAL A 65 -15.31 1.06 12.80
N ASP A 66 -16.49 1.58 13.16
CA ASP A 66 -17.39 0.99 14.15
C ASP A 66 -16.71 0.65 15.49
N GLY A 67 -15.81 1.52 15.95
CA GLY A 67 -15.07 1.36 17.19
C GLY A 67 -13.98 0.28 17.13
N ARG A 68 -13.57 -0.16 15.94
CA ARG A 68 -12.58 -1.25 15.76
C ARG A 68 -11.45 -0.79 14.84
N THR A 69 -10.23 -1.14 15.21
CA THR A 69 -9.04 -0.85 14.40
C THR A 69 -8.48 -2.10 13.72
N ALA A 70 -8.13 -1.99 12.43
CA ALA A 70 -7.39 -3.00 11.70
C ALA A 70 -6.32 -2.40 10.79
N ALA A 71 -5.32 -3.20 10.45
CA ALA A 71 -4.27 -2.83 9.52
C ALA A 71 -4.05 -3.91 8.45
N GLY A 72 -3.60 -3.49 7.28
CA GLY A 72 -3.19 -4.36 6.18
C GLY A 72 -2.15 -3.67 5.29
N SER A 73 -1.51 -4.45 4.44
CA SER A 73 -0.52 -3.93 3.48
C SER A 73 -0.56 -4.67 2.15
N GLY A 74 0.04 -4.08 1.11
CA GLY A 74 0.22 -4.70 -0.20
C GLY A 74 1.06 -3.85 -1.14
N SER A 75 1.53 -4.45 -2.23
CA SER A 75 2.35 -3.79 -3.27
C SER A 75 1.67 -3.72 -4.64
N VAL A 76 0.48 -4.32 -4.81
CA VAL A 76 -0.31 -4.22 -6.03
C VAL A 76 -1.13 -2.93 -5.99
N VAL A 77 -0.62 -1.89 -6.65
CA VAL A 77 -1.19 -0.52 -6.65
C VAL A 77 -2.14 -0.24 -7.82
N THR A 78 -2.62 -1.27 -8.50
CA THR A 78 -3.71 -1.15 -9.47
C THR A 78 -5.02 -0.81 -8.75
N THR A 79 -6.01 -0.28 -9.48
CA THR A 79 -7.34 0.03 -8.93
C THR A 79 -7.94 -1.16 -8.17
N ASP A 80 -7.92 -2.34 -8.78
CA ASP A 80 -8.44 -3.56 -8.16
C ASP A 80 -7.59 -4.02 -6.97
N GLY A 81 -6.26 -3.85 -7.04
CA GLY A 81 -5.36 -4.17 -5.94
C GLY A 81 -5.59 -3.31 -4.70
N LEU A 82 -5.79 -2.00 -4.88
CA LEU A 82 -6.13 -1.07 -3.81
C LEU A 82 -7.54 -1.34 -3.26
N HIS A 83 -8.52 -1.62 -4.13
CA HIS A 83 -9.86 -2.01 -3.70
C HIS A 83 -9.82 -3.29 -2.85
N ALA A 84 -9.09 -4.32 -3.30
CA ALA A 84 -8.90 -5.55 -2.57
C ALA A 84 -8.17 -5.34 -1.23
N LEU A 85 -7.26 -4.35 -1.12
CA LEU A 85 -6.61 -3.95 0.13
C LEU A 85 -7.59 -3.34 1.10
N VAL A 86 -8.36 -2.37 0.67
CA VAL A 86 -9.34 -1.73 1.54
C VAL A 86 -10.42 -2.73 1.97
N ALA A 87 -10.95 -3.53 1.04
CA ALA A 87 -11.99 -4.50 1.33
C ALA A 87 -11.54 -5.56 2.35
N ARG A 88 -10.32 -6.12 2.20
CA ARG A 88 -9.80 -7.11 3.15
C ARG A 88 -9.53 -6.51 4.53
N THR A 89 -9.03 -5.27 4.60
CA THR A 89 -8.76 -4.61 5.88
C THR A 89 -10.06 -4.22 6.59
N LEU A 90 -11.10 -3.78 5.86
CA LEU A 90 -12.44 -3.56 6.42
C LEU A 90 -13.06 -4.87 6.92
N ALA A 91 -12.91 -5.97 6.18
CA ALA A 91 -13.36 -7.28 6.64
C ALA A 91 -12.63 -7.71 7.92
N ALA A 92 -11.32 -7.47 8.00
CA ALA A 92 -10.53 -7.75 9.20
C ALA A 92 -11.01 -6.92 10.42
N ALA A 93 -11.34 -5.64 10.24
CA ALA A 93 -11.86 -4.80 11.32
C ALA A 93 -13.12 -5.37 11.97
N ARG A 94 -14.01 -6.01 11.20
CA ARG A 94 -15.23 -6.66 11.75
C ARG A 94 -14.92 -7.84 12.67
N LEU A 95 -13.71 -8.42 12.57
CA LEU A 95 -13.25 -9.56 13.36
C LEU A 95 -12.40 -9.12 14.58
N CYS A 96 -11.90 -7.89 14.59
CA CYS A 96 -11.16 -7.32 15.72
C CYS A 96 -12.10 -7.00 16.88
N PRO A 97 -11.69 -7.11 18.15
CA PRO A 97 -12.47 -6.57 19.27
C PRO A 97 -12.65 -5.05 19.13
N PRO A 98 -13.69 -4.45 19.73
CA PRO A 98 -13.78 -2.99 19.85
C PRO A 98 -12.62 -2.46 20.70
N ASP A 99 -12.17 -1.24 20.37
CA ASP A 99 -11.12 -0.49 21.06
C ASP A 99 -11.60 0.05 22.43
#